data_AF-A0A3B8LJE8-F1
#
_entry.id   AF-A0A3B8LJE8-F1
#
_cell.length_a   1.000
_cell.length_b   1.000
_cell.length_c   1.000
_cell.angle_alpha   90.00
_cell.angle_beta   90.00
_cell.angle_gamma   90.00
#
_symmetry.space_group_name_H-M   'P 1'
#
loop_
_entity.id
_entity.type
_entity.pdbx_description
1 polymer ?
#
loop_
_entity_poly.entity_id
_entity_poly.type
_entity_poly.pdbx_seq_one_letter_code
_entity_poly.pdbx_strand_id
1 'polypeptide(L)'
;QAWVSTFVEEYGFAAITDIYADSNKKQVLVGGRFASKLTYGSQVVTNLGGEGGYLARLDYTTGNLLWLKKMSNNIFTSSSRFELGDISVDTHNNVLIAGCSSSARNFDGTQVTFNKTCQAFVWRFTMP
;
A
#
# COMPACT_ATOMS: atom_id res chain seq x y z
N GLN A 1 -0.74 -7.76 -24.64
CA GLN A 1 -0.79 -9.12 -24.07
C GLN A 1 -1.59 -9.05 -22.78
N ALA A 2 -2.46 -10.02 -22.51
CA ALA A 2 -3.15 -10.10 -21.23
C ALA A 2 -2.23 -10.77 -20.19
N TRP A 3 -2.24 -10.27 -18.96
CA TRP A 3 -1.50 -10.83 -17.83
C TRP A 3 -2.38 -10.81 -16.57
N VAL A 4 -2.05 -11.66 -15.61
CA VAL A 4 -2.68 -11.71 -14.29
C VAL A 4 -1.59 -11.80 -13.22
N SER A 5 -1.76 -11.05 -12.15
CA SER A 5 -0.84 -11.04 -11.01
C SER A 5 -1.63 -11.21 -9.72
N THR A 6 -1.13 -12.07 -8.83
CA THR A 6 -1.78 -12.38 -7.56
C THR A 6 -0.91 -11.94 -6.38
N PHE A 7 -1.56 -11.37 -5.37
CA PHE A 7 -0.94 -11.06 -4.09
C PHE A 7 -1.45 -12.08 -3.08
N VAL A 8 -0.56 -12.92 -2.57
CA VAL A 8 -0.92 -14.07 -1.74
C VAL A 8 -0.73 -13.70 -0.28
N GLU A 9 -1.70 -14.05 0.55
CA GLU A 9 -1.67 -13.84 1.98
C GLU A 9 -1.66 -15.21 2.70
N GLU A 10 -0.87 -15.34 3.77
CA GLU A 10 -0.65 -16.64 4.45
C GLU A 10 -1.67 -16.98 5.55
N TYR A 11 -2.24 -16.00 6.27
CA TYR A 11 -3.04 -16.21 7.50
C TYR A 11 -4.31 -15.34 7.65
N GLY A 12 -4.91 -14.88 6.55
CA GLY A 12 -5.93 -13.84 6.56
C GLY A 12 -6.35 -13.40 5.16
N PHE A 13 -6.44 -12.10 4.93
CA PHE A 13 -6.90 -11.53 3.68
C PHE A 13 -5.92 -10.52 3.11
N ALA A 14 -5.89 -10.44 1.79
CA ALA A 14 -5.36 -9.31 1.04
C ALA A 14 -6.47 -8.79 0.13
N ALA A 15 -6.65 -7.48 0.12
CA ALA A 15 -7.58 -6.80 -0.78
C ALA A 15 -6.83 -5.74 -1.57
N ILE A 16 -7.13 -5.65 -2.85
CA ILE A 16 -6.79 -4.49 -3.68
C ILE A 16 -7.95 -3.50 -3.52
N THR A 17 -7.64 -2.27 -3.14
CA THR A 17 -8.63 -1.21 -2.97
C THR A 17 -8.61 -0.24 -4.13
N ASP A 18 -7.44 -0.01 -4.72
CA ASP A 18 -7.30 0.86 -5.88
C ASP A 18 -6.08 0.51 -6.75
N ILE A 19 -6.14 0.94 -8.01
CA ILE A 19 -5.13 0.75 -9.04
C ILE A 19 -4.96 2.02 -9.88
N TYR A 20 -3.71 2.43 -10.09
CA TYR A 20 -3.35 3.50 -11.03
C TYR A 20 -2.46 2.94 -12.13
N ALA A 21 -2.78 3.20 -13.40
CA ALA A 21 -2.01 2.73 -14.55
C ALA A 21 -1.48 3.90 -15.39
N ASP A 22 -0.19 3.86 -15.71
CA ASP A 22 0.48 4.86 -16.56
C ASP A 22 1.39 4.16 -17.57
N SER A 23 0.91 4.11 -18.81
CA SER A 23 1.62 3.49 -19.93
C SER A 23 2.87 4.26 -20.32
N ASN A 24 2.89 5.60 -20.18
CA ASN A 24 4.04 6.43 -20.51
C ASN A 24 5.19 6.16 -19.55
N LYS A 25 4.88 5.94 -18.27
CA LYS A 25 5.85 5.57 -17.22
C LYS A 25 6.06 4.06 -17.09
N LYS A 26 5.42 3.25 -17.94
CA LYS A 26 5.45 1.78 -17.94
C LYS A 26 5.17 1.18 -16.56
N GLN A 27 4.22 1.75 -15.82
CA GLN A 27 3.92 1.29 -14.46
C GLN A 27 2.44 1.10 -14.21
N VAL A 28 2.13 0.16 -13.33
CA VAL A 28 0.85 0.03 -12.64
C VAL A 28 1.13 0.09 -11.14
N LEU A 29 0.51 1.01 -10.43
CA LEU A 29 0.50 1.04 -8.97
C LEU A 29 -0.74 0.31 -8.47
N VAL A 30 -0.55 -0.55 -7.49
CA VAL A 30 -1.63 -1.31 -6.84
C VAL A 30 -1.53 -1.05 -5.35
N GLY A 31 -2.63 -0.59 -4.76
CA GLY A 31 -2.72 -0.30 -3.34
C GLY A 31 -3.82 -1.12 -2.70
N GLY A 32 -3.64 -1.38 -1.41
CA GLY A 32 -4.56 -2.28 -0.73
C GLY A 32 -4.27 -2.42 0.74
N ARG A 33 -4.98 -3.38 1.34
CA ARG A 33 -4.82 -3.79 2.73
C ARG A 33 -4.51 -5.28 2.85
N PHE A 34 -3.78 -5.65 3.88
CA PHE A 34 -3.38 -7.01 4.18
C PHE A 34 -3.33 -7.26 5.69
N ALA A 35 -3.58 -8.50 6.10
CA ALA A 35 -3.67 -8.88 7.51
C ALA A 35 -2.30 -9.20 8.14
N SER A 36 -1.59 -10.21 7.64
CA SER A 36 -0.38 -10.72 8.28
C SER A 36 0.82 -10.69 7.35
N LYS A 37 0.82 -11.52 6.30
CA LYS A 37 2.01 -11.68 5.44
C LYS A 37 1.60 -11.69 3.99
N LEU A 38 1.94 -10.60 3.30
CA LEU A 38 1.67 -10.44 1.88
C LEU A 38 2.91 -10.83 1.08
N THR A 39 2.71 -11.74 0.14
CA THR A 39 3.77 -12.29 -0.71
C THR A 39 3.43 -12.07 -2.18
N TYR A 40 4.46 -11.70 -2.94
CA TYR A 40 4.44 -11.70 -4.39
C TYR A 40 5.76 -12.30 -4.88
N GLY A 41 5.72 -13.51 -5.43
CA GLY A 41 6.93 -14.24 -5.80
C GLY A 41 7.84 -14.42 -4.58
N SER A 42 9.07 -13.89 -4.64
CA SER A 42 10.02 -13.89 -3.52
C SER A 42 9.94 -12.67 -2.60
N GLN A 43 9.17 -11.63 -2.98
CA GLN A 43 9.02 -10.43 -2.17
C GLN A 43 7.96 -10.65 -1.10
N VAL A 44 8.28 -10.26 0.13
CA VAL A 44 7.42 -10.45 1.30
C VAL A 44 7.37 -9.16 2.11
N VAL A 45 6.17 -8.76 2.49
CA VAL A 45 5.96 -7.74 3.52
C VAL A 45 5.09 -8.29 4.65
N THR A 46 5.47 -7.98 5.88
CA THR A 46 4.82 -8.52 7.09
C THR A 46 4.24 -7.42 7.97
N ASN A 47 3.07 -7.70 8.52
CA ASN A 47 2.44 -6.96 9.58
C ASN A 47 2.52 -7.79 10.87
N LEU A 48 2.86 -7.12 11.97
CA LEU A 48 3.07 -7.77 13.27
C LEU A 48 1.80 -7.81 14.13
N GLY A 49 0.72 -7.18 13.64
CA GLY A 49 -0.59 -7.10 14.26
C GLY A 49 -1.47 -6.08 13.53
N GLY A 50 -2.78 -6.30 13.58
CA GLY A 50 -3.78 -5.41 12.98
C GLY A 50 -3.78 -5.43 11.45
N GLU A 51 -4.56 -4.54 10.84
CA GLU A 51 -4.66 -4.41 9.38
C GLU A 51 -3.64 -3.39 8.87
N GLY A 52 -2.86 -3.78 7.87
CA GLY A 52 -1.84 -2.94 7.26
C GLY A 52 -2.18 -2.58 5.83
N GLY A 53 -1.63 -1.48 5.34
CA GLY A 53 -1.70 -1.13 3.93
C GLY A 53 -0.42 -1.49 3.21
N TYR A 54 -0.53 -1.76 1.92
CA TYR A 54 0.61 -1.95 1.04
C TYR A 54 0.44 -1.11 -0.23
N LEU A 55 1.57 -0.86 -0.87
CA LEU A 55 1.64 -0.32 -2.21
C LEU A 55 2.59 -1.22 -3.01
N ALA A 56 2.23 -1.52 -4.24
CA ALA A 56 3.05 -2.30 -5.15
C ALA A 56 3.16 -1.56 -6.48
N ARG A 57 4.27 -1.76 -7.18
CA ARG A 57 4.43 -1.33 -8.57
C ARG A 57 4.68 -2.55 -9.43
N LEU A 58 3.90 -2.66 -10.49
CA LEU A 58 4.05 -3.66 -11.53
C LEU A 58 4.52 -2.99 -12.81
N ASP A 59 5.24 -3.76 -13.64
CA ASP A 59 5.51 -3.41 -15.02
C ASP A 59 4.21 -3.41 -15.82
N TYR A 60 3.96 -2.34 -16.56
CA TYR A 60 2.69 -2.15 -17.29
C TYR A 60 2.45 -3.23 -18.36
N THR A 61 3.52 -3.74 -18.99
CA THR A 61 3.40 -4.62 -20.16
C THR A 61 3.24 -6.08 -19.73
N THR A 62 3.99 -6.48 -18.72
CA THR A 62 4.16 -7.87 -18.30
C THR A 62 3.39 -8.22 -17.02
N GLY A 63 2.99 -7.22 -16.23
CA GLY A 63 2.39 -7.43 -14.91
C GLY A 63 3.39 -7.85 -13.84
N ASN A 64 4.68 -7.93 -14.17
CA ASN A 64 5.73 -8.35 -13.24
C ASN A 64 5.91 -7.32 -12.12
N LEU A 65 6.08 -7.79 -10.89
CA LEU A 65 6.37 -6.92 -9.76
C LEU A 65 7.74 -6.25 -9.92
N LEU A 66 7.74 -4.92 -9.88
CA LEU A 66 8.93 -4.09 -9.78
C LEU A 66 9.32 -3.89 -8.32
N TRP A 67 8.34 -3.63 -7.44
CA TRP A 67 8.55 -3.63 -5.99
C TRP A 67 7.23 -3.77 -5.23
N LEU A 68 7.34 -4.21 -3.98
CA LEU A 68 6.27 -4.27 -2.99
C LEU A 68 6.73 -3.53 -1.73
N LYS A 69 5.93 -2.58 -1.25
CA LYS A 69 6.22 -1.80 -0.05
C LYS A 69 5.10 -1.91 0.96
N LYS A 70 5.49 -2.15 2.20
CA LYS A 70 4.59 -2.00 3.32
C LYS A 70 4.36 -0.53 3.58
N MET A 71 3.09 -0.17 3.63
CA MET A 71 2.65 1.16 4.01
C MET A 71 2.15 1.18 5.44
N SER A 72 2.09 0.08 6.22
CA SER A 72 1.82 0.06 7.67
C SER A 72 3.06 0.22 8.55
N ASN A 73 2.87 0.60 9.81
CA ASN A 73 3.92 0.58 10.85
C ASN A 73 4.12 -0.83 11.42
N ASN A 74 5.22 -1.04 12.16
CA ASN A 74 5.48 -2.28 12.92
C ASN A 74 4.87 -2.18 14.32
N ILE A 75 3.56 -2.29 14.43
CA ILE A 75 2.88 -2.27 15.74
C ILE A 75 2.33 -3.66 16.04
N PHE A 76 2.69 -4.19 17.21
CA PHE A 76 2.22 -5.47 17.74
C PHE A 76 0.87 -5.33 18.45
N THR A 77 -0.13 -4.74 17.79
CA THR A 77 -1.48 -4.60 18.35
C THR A 77 -2.51 -4.95 17.29
N SER A 78 -3.49 -5.79 17.65
CA SER A 78 -4.58 -6.19 16.75
C SER A 78 -5.53 -5.06 16.37
N SER A 79 -5.53 -3.95 17.11
CA SER A 79 -6.38 -2.77 16.86
C SER A 79 -5.76 -1.72 15.93
N SER A 80 -4.50 -1.90 15.51
CA SER A 80 -3.88 -1.00 14.55
C SER A 80 -4.53 -1.20 13.18
N ARG A 81 -4.88 -0.09 12.52
CA ARG A 81 -5.48 -0.08 11.19
C ARG A 81 -4.75 0.95 10.35
N PHE A 82 -4.34 0.52 9.16
CA PHE A 82 -3.95 1.41 8.08
C PHE A 82 -4.52 0.88 6.78
N GLU A 83 -5.37 1.69 6.16
CA GLU A 83 -6.01 1.35 4.89
C GLU A 83 -5.63 2.38 3.86
N LEU A 84 -5.15 1.89 2.72
CA LEU A 84 -5.05 2.69 1.51
C LEU A 84 -6.39 2.54 0.78
N GLY A 85 -7.07 3.66 0.53
CA GLY A 85 -8.37 3.70 -0.13
C GLY A 85 -8.33 4.15 -1.58
N ASP A 86 -7.40 5.02 -1.95
CA ASP A 86 -7.31 5.61 -3.29
C ASP A 86 -5.85 5.97 -3.64
N ILE A 87 -5.52 5.95 -4.92
CA ILE A 87 -4.19 6.26 -5.48
C ILE A 87 -4.36 7.20 -6.67
N SER A 88 -3.62 8.30 -6.62
CA SER A 88 -3.43 9.16 -7.78
C SER A 88 -1.96 9.49 -7.95
N VAL A 89 -1.56 9.88 -9.16
CA VAL A 89 -0.19 10.29 -9.44
C VAL A 89 -0.23 11.63 -10.15
N ASP A 90 0.53 12.61 -9.65
CA ASP A 90 0.60 13.93 -10.27
C ASP A 90 1.57 13.98 -11.47
N THR A 91 1.60 15.12 -12.14
CA THR A 91 2.48 15.37 -13.29
C THR A 91 3.96 15.34 -12.95
N HIS A 92 4.33 15.49 -11.67
CA HIS A 92 5.70 15.38 -11.17
C HIS A 92 6.04 13.96 -10.67
N ASN A 93 5.14 12.99 -10.90
CA ASN A 93 5.28 11.61 -10.47
C ASN A 93 5.27 11.43 -8.94
N ASN A 94 4.69 12.36 -8.20
CA ASN A 94 4.37 12.12 -6.80
C ASN A 94 3.14 11.22 -6.73
N VAL A 95 3.15 10.29 -5.78
CA VAL A 95 2.01 9.44 -5.47
C VAL A 95 1.20 10.13 -4.38
N LEU A 96 -0.09 10.31 -4.63
CA LEU A 96 -1.07 10.72 -3.66
C LEU A 96 -1.83 9.47 -3.24
N ILE A 97 -1.95 9.26 -1.95
CA ILE A 97 -2.80 8.22 -1.38
C ILE A 97 -3.82 8.86 -0.45
N ALA A 98 -5.06 8.40 -0.53
CA ALA A 98 -6.08 8.66 0.49
C ALA A 98 -6.37 7.38 1.25
N GLY A 99 -6.79 7.51 2.50
CA GLY A 99 -7.02 6.34 3.34
C GLY A 99 -7.43 6.71 4.75
N CYS A 100 -7.36 5.75 5.66
CA CYS A 100 -7.51 6.02 7.09
C CYS A 100 -6.50 5.27 7.94
N SER A 101 -6.23 5.83 9.11
CA SER A 101 -5.39 5.16 10.10
C SER A 101 -5.91 5.35 11.53
N SER A 102 -5.61 4.38 12.39
CA SER A 102 -5.85 4.45 13.83
C SER A 102 -4.57 4.60 14.65
N SER A 103 -3.40 4.52 14.03
CA SER A 103 -2.12 4.48 14.73
C SER A 103 -1.14 5.52 14.21
N ALA A 104 -0.38 6.10 15.14
CA ALA A 104 0.56 7.17 14.84
C ALA A 104 1.60 6.74 13.81
N ARG A 105 1.99 7.68 12.95
CA ARG A 105 2.79 7.40 11.75
C ARG A 105 3.68 8.56 11.37
N ASN A 106 4.83 8.22 10.82
CA ASN A 106 5.68 9.16 10.11
C ASN A 106 5.28 9.21 8.62
N PHE A 107 4.98 10.42 8.14
CA PHE A 107 4.75 10.76 6.75
C PHE A 107 5.90 11.67 6.30
N ASP A 108 6.94 11.09 5.68
CA ASP A 108 8.12 11.79 5.17
C ASP A 108 8.78 12.77 6.16
N GLY A 109 9.01 12.30 7.39
CA GLY A 109 9.59 13.08 8.48
C GLY A 109 8.55 13.72 9.42
N THR A 110 7.28 13.77 9.03
CA THR A 110 6.22 14.36 9.86
C THR A 110 5.48 13.29 10.65
N GLN A 111 5.61 13.31 11.97
CA GLN A 111 4.83 12.42 12.84
C GLN A 111 3.40 12.93 12.98
N VAL A 112 2.42 12.10 12.63
CA VAL A 112 0.99 12.37 12.79
C VAL A 112 0.39 11.37 13.75
N THR A 113 -0.37 11.85 14.73
CA THR A 113 -1.12 11.03 15.69
C THR A 113 -2.59 11.00 15.30
N PHE A 114 -3.17 9.81 15.27
CA PHE A 114 -4.59 9.59 14.99
C PHE A 114 -5.31 9.21 16.29
N ASN A 115 -6.43 9.88 16.58
CA ASN A 115 -7.16 9.73 17.84
C ASN A 115 -8.54 9.08 17.66
N LYS A 116 -8.79 8.49 16.49
CA LYS A 116 -10.03 7.79 16.13
C LYS A 116 -9.67 6.42 15.58
N THR A 117 -10.64 5.51 15.56
CA THR A 117 -10.47 4.13 15.07
C THR A 117 -10.18 4.03 13.57
N CYS A 118 -10.47 5.07 12.79
CA CYS A 118 -10.16 5.21 11.37
C CYS A 118 -10.30 6.70 11.03
N GLN A 119 -9.23 7.47 11.24
CA GLN A 119 -9.20 8.90 10.89
C GLN A 119 -8.65 9.05 9.48
N ALA A 120 -9.39 9.74 8.62
CA ALA A 120 -9.02 9.93 7.22
C ALA A 120 -7.73 10.76 7.08
N PHE A 121 -6.94 10.42 6.07
CA PHE A 121 -5.77 11.19 5.67
C PHE A 121 -5.64 11.24 4.15
N VAL A 122 -4.90 12.25 3.69
CA VAL A 122 -4.32 12.29 2.34
C VAL A 122 -2.83 12.47 2.51
N TRP A 123 -2.04 11.69 1.80
CA TRP A 123 -0.58 11.76 1.82
C TRP A 123 -0.04 11.83 0.40
N ARG A 124 0.76 12.86 0.13
CA ARG A 124 1.55 12.99 -1.09
C ARG A 124 3.01 12.70 -0.77
N PHE A 125 3.63 11.80 -1.51
CA PHE A 125 5.05 11.50 -1.41
C PHE A 125 5.67 11.23 -2.78
N THR A 126 6.97 11.44 -2.89
CA THR A 126 7.74 11.05 -4.08
C THR A 126 8.25 9.63 -3.87
N MET A 127 8.09 8.76 -4.86
CA MET A 127 8.70 7.44 -4.77
C MET A 127 10.23 7.57 -4.83
N PRO A 128 10.98 6.89 -3.94
CA PRO A 128 12.42 6.79 -4.08
C PRO A 128 12.82 6.01 -5.33
#